data_AF-A0AA51UFF1-F1
#
_entry.id   AF-A0AA51UFF1-F1
#
_cell.length_a   1.000
_cell.length_b   1.000
_cell.length_c   1.000
_cell.angle_alpha   90.00
_cell.angle_beta   90.00
_cell.angle_gamma   90.00
#
_symmetry.space_group_name_H-M   'P 1'
#
loop_
_entity.id
_entity.type
_entity.pdbx_description
1 polymer ?
#
loop_
_entity_poly.entity_id
_entity_poly.type
_entity_poly.pdbx_seq_one_letter_code
_entity_poly.pdbx_strand_id
1 'polypeptide(L)' 'MVPKVDKNKCEGIGACAESCPTDVIDIEADENGDLKSVIARPDDCVECGNCVDACPTEAITLD' A
#
# COMPACT_ATOMS: atom_id res chain seq x y z
N MET A 1 4.21 -13.70 3.07
CA MET A 1 3.42 -12.64 3.71
C MET A 1 3.45 -11.46 2.74
N VAL A 2 2.32 -10.87 2.41
CA VAL A 2 2.26 -9.70 1.51
C VAL A 2 1.46 -8.59 2.17
N PRO A 3 1.76 -7.33 1.84
CA PRO A 3 0.98 -6.22 2.36
C PRO A 3 -0.48 -6.35 1.91
N LYS A 4 -1.41 -5.98 2.80
CA LYS A 4 -2.84 -5.84 2.50
C LYS A 4 -3.27 -4.43 2.82
N VAL A 5 -4.11 -3.86 1.96
CA VAL A 5 -4.61 -2.49 2.10
C VAL A 5 -6.08 -2.52 2.51
N ASP A 6 -6.40 -1.87 3.62
CA ASP A 6 -7.77 -1.55 4.00
C ASP A 6 -8.24 -0.30 3.23
N LYS A 7 -9.06 -0.53 2.21
CA LYS A 7 -9.59 0.54 1.34
C LYS A 7 -10.45 1.57 2.08
N ASN A 8 -11.01 1.22 3.25
CA ASN A 8 -11.82 2.15 4.05
C ASN A 8 -10.95 3.15 4.83
N LYS A 9 -9.71 2.78 5.14
CA LYS A 9 -8.74 3.65 5.85
C LYS A 9 -7.73 4.30 4.91
N CYS A 10 -7.55 3.75 3.72
CA CYS A 10 -6.61 4.25 2.74
C CYS A 10 -7.14 5.56 2.13
N GLU A 11 -6.43 6.66 2.37
CA GLU A 11 -6.76 7.98 1.82
C GLU A 11 -5.97 8.29 0.54
N GLY A 12 -5.32 7.29 -0.09
CA GLY A 12 -4.59 7.49 -1.35
C GLY A 12 -3.33 8.35 -1.25
N ILE A 13 -2.74 8.47 -0.05
CA ILE A 13 -1.64 9.42 0.24
C ILE A 13 -0.37 9.15 -0.58
N GLY A 14 -0.08 7.89 -0.91
CA GLY A 14 1.12 7.54 -1.70
C GLY A 14 2.39 7.22 -0.90
N ALA A 15 2.45 7.54 0.40
CA ALA A 15 3.66 7.34 1.21
C ALA A 15 4.17 5.89 1.23
N CYS A 16 3.26 4.91 1.17
CA CYS A 16 3.61 3.49 1.11
C CYS A 16 4.22 3.05 -0.23
N ALA A 17 3.85 3.70 -1.34
CA ALA A 17 4.46 3.46 -2.64
C ALA A 17 5.89 4.03 -2.66
N GLU A 18 6.07 5.25 -2.13
CA GLU A 18 7.40 5.89 -2.04
C GLU A 18 8.35 5.16 -1.08
N SER A 19 7.85 4.58 0.02
CA SER A 19 8.69 3.88 1.00
C SER A 19 9.05 2.45 0.58
N CYS A 20 8.44 1.93 -0.49
CA CYS A 20 8.65 0.56 -0.92
C CYS A 20 9.95 0.42 -1.73
N PRO A 21 10.97 -0.31 -1.22
CA PRO A 21 12.26 -0.43 -1.90
C PRO A 21 12.20 -1.30 -3.16
N THR A 22 11.21 -2.18 -3.25
CA THR A 22 10.96 -3.06 -4.41
C THR A 22 9.75 -2.61 -5.22
N ASP A 23 9.23 -1.42 -4.92
CA ASP A 23 8.16 -0.78 -5.68
C ASP A 23 6.97 -1.73 -5.89
N VAL A 24 6.39 -2.32 -4.83
CA VAL A 24 5.29 -3.32 -4.97
C VAL A 24 3.89 -2.71 -4.93
N ILE A 25 3.80 -1.42 -4.61
CA ILE A 25 2.55 -0.71 -4.32
C ILE A 25 2.39 0.41 -5.34
N ASP A 26 1.27 0.40 -6.07
CA ASP A 26 0.87 1.49 -6.95
C ASP A 26 -0.31 2.27 -6.33
N ILE A 27 -0.57 3.47 -6.85
CA ILE A 27 -1.74 4.28 -6.49
C ILE A 27 -2.69 4.33 -7.69
N GLU A 28 -3.91 3.83 -7.51
CA GLU A 28 -4.93 3.77 -8.53
C GLU A 28 -6.26 4.34 -8.01
N ALA A 29 -7.09 4.85 -8.91
CA ALA A 29 -8.45 5.27 -8.55
C ALA A 29 -9.36 4.04 -8.42
N ASP A 30 -10.18 4.00 -7.37
CA ASP A 30 -11.20 2.98 -7.19
C ASP A 30 -12.45 3.28 -8.06
N GLU A 31 -13.49 2.44 -7.92
CA GLU A 31 -14.76 2.58 -8.63
C GLU A 31 -15.50 3.90 -8.35
N ASN A 32 -15.21 4.55 -7.22
CA ASN A 32 -15.78 5.84 -6.83
C ASN A 32 -14.92 7.03 -7.29
N GLY A 33 -13.75 6.77 -7.87
CA GLY A 33 -12.78 7.78 -8.28
C GLY A 33 -11.83 8.20 -7.15
N ASP A 34 -11.88 7.55 -5.99
CA ASP A 34 -10.98 7.83 -4.88
C ASP A 34 -9.64 7.13 -5.09
N LEU A 35 -8.53 7.83 -4.87
CA LEU A 35 -7.20 7.22 -4.97
C LEU A 35 -6.97 6.25 -3.81
N LYS A 36 -6.50 5.05 -4.13
CA LYS A 36 -6.21 3.98 -3.18
C LYS A 36 -4.90 3.29 -3.54
N SER A 37 -4.20 2.82 -2.52
CA SER A 37 -3.03 1.96 -2.69
C SER A 37 -3.46 0.56 -3.14
N VAL A 38 -2.76 0.02 -4.13
CA VAL A 38 -2.96 -1.33 -4.66
C VAL A 38 -1.65 -2.09 -4.67
N ILE A 39 -1.71 -3.40 -4.38
CA ILE A 39 -0.54 -4.26 -4.40
C ILE A 39 -0.39 -4.81 -5.83
N ALA A 40 0.41 -4.12 -6.64
CA ALA A 40 0.54 -4.42 -8.06
C ALA A 40 1.51 -5.58 -8.33
N ARG A 41 2.53 -5.73 -7.49
CA ARG A 41 3.63 -6.70 -7.67
C ARG A 41 3.90 -7.49 -6.38
N PRO A 42 2.93 -8.30 -5.90
CA PRO A 42 3.05 -8.99 -4.60
C PRO A 42 4.24 -9.95 -4.52
N ASP A 43 4.65 -10.55 -5.65
CA ASP A 43 5.76 -11.50 -5.71
C ASP A 43 7.14 -10.85 -5.47
N ASP A 44 7.24 -9.54 -5.66
CA ASP A 44 8.47 -8.77 -5.42
C ASP A 44 8.58 -8.26 -3.97
N CYS A 45 7.60 -8.62 -3.12
CA CYS A 45 7.59 -8.19 -1.72
C CYS A 45 8.66 -8.95 -0.91
N VAL A 46 9.53 -8.19 -0.25
CA VAL A 46 10.60 -8.72 0.62
C VAL A 46 10.27 -8.63 2.11
N GLU A 47 8.99 -8.44 2.44
CA GLU A 47 8.49 -8.47 3.84
C GLU A 47 9.18 -7.46 4.78
N CYS A 48 9.65 -6.32 4.24
CA CYS A 48 10.43 -5.34 5.02
C CYS A 48 9.62 -4.49 6.01
N GLY A 49 8.29 -4.39 5.85
CA GLY A 49 7.43 -3.62 6.76
C GLY A 49 7.37 -2.10 6.53
N ASN A 50 8.23 -1.53 5.68
CA ASN A 50 8.28 -0.06 5.45
C ASN A 50 6.93 0.58 5.06
N CYS A 51 6.09 -0.14 4.31
CA CYS A 51 4.78 0.36 3.91
C CYS A 51 3.79 0.48 5.07
N VAL A 52 3.92 -0.39 6.09
CA VAL A 52 3.12 -0.34 7.32
C VAL A 52 3.52 0.87 8.13
N ASP A 53 4.82 1.06 8.38
CA ASP A 53 5.35 2.18 9.16
C ASP A 53 5.10 3.55 8.49
N ALA A 54 5.15 3.59 7.16
CA ALA A 54 4.95 4.82 6.39
C ALA A 54 3.47 5.23 6.26
N CYS A 55 2.50 4.35 6.57
CA CYS A 55 1.09 4.64 6.39
C CYS A 55 0.52 5.40 7.59
N PRO A 56 0.23 6.72 7.48
CA PRO A 56 -0.20 7.51 8.62
C PRO A 56 -1.63 7.18 9.10
N THR A 57 -2.43 6.52 8.26
CA THR A 57 -3.79 6.06 8.60
C THR A 57 -3.84 4.60 9.02
N GLU A 58 -2.68 3.94 9.14
CA GLU A 58 -2.57 2.53 9.52
C GLU A 58 -3.47 1.63 8.64
N ALA A 59 -3.56 1.98 7.36
CA ALA A 59 -4.38 1.28 6.38
C ALA A 59 -3.69 0.03 5.80
N ILE A 60 -2.43 -0.25 6.16
CA ILE A 60 -1.65 -1.35 5.61
C ILE A 60 -1.25 -2.32 6.72
N THR A 61 -1.48 -3.61 6.50
CA THR A 61 -0.99 -4.71 7.34
C THR A 61 -0.12 -5.66 6.52
N LEU A 62 0.70 -6.48 7.17
CA LEU A 62 1.51 -7.52 6.53
C LEU A 62 0.98 -8.89 6.99
N ASP A 63 0.38 -9.66 6.08
CA ASP A 63 -0.25 -10.98 6.37
C ASP A 63 0.08 -12.06 5.33
#